data_AF-A0A0C4DWU8-F1
#
_entry.id   AF-A0A0C4DWU8-F1
#
_cell.length_a   1.000
_cell.length_b   1.000
_cell.length_c   1.000
_cell.angle_alpha   90.00
_cell.angle_beta   90.00
_cell.angle_gamma   90.00
#
_symmetry.space_group_name_H-M   'P 1'
#
loop_
_entity.id
_entity.type
_entity.pdbx_description
1 polymer ?
#
loop_
_entity_poly.entity_id
_entity_poly.type
_entity_poly.pdbx_seq_one_letter_code
_entity_poly.pdbx_strand_id
1 'polypeptide(L)'
;MSPSAINGNSSNGAHQNGTDGANDGSTRRLTRGIYVPTVAFFNEDETLNLDTTRAHATRLAKTGVAGIVVQGSNGEAVHLDRDERKLITRTTRDSEVALQKYNGYGGPPRRPCALPEGDALAKMTDGFAELARCERELEAQQTLKA
;
A
#
# COMPACT_ATOMS: atom_id res chain seq x y z
N MET A 1 -22.72 50.00 -34.38
CA MET A 1 -23.36 48.67 -34.37
C MET A 1 -22.29 47.66 -34.73
N SER A 2 -21.81 46.89 -33.75
CA SER A 2 -20.83 45.82 -33.96
C SER A 2 -21.45 44.53 -33.38
N PRO A 3 -21.46 43.41 -34.11
CA PRO A 3 -22.11 42.19 -33.63
C PRO A 3 -21.25 41.46 -32.60
N SER A 4 -21.86 41.12 -31.47
CA SER A 4 -21.28 40.31 -30.39
C SER A 4 -21.09 38.85 -30.82
N ALA A 5 -19.89 38.31 -30.62
CA ALA A 5 -19.62 36.87 -30.69
C ALA A 5 -20.04 36.20 -29.37
N ILE A 6 -20.96 35.24 -29.45
CA ILE A 6 -21.36 34.36 -28.35
C ILE A 6 -20.27 33.31 -28.18
N ASN A 7 -19.50 33.38 -27.08
CA ASN A 7 -18.63 32.29 -26.64
C ASN A 7 -19.39 31.42 -25.63
N GLY A 8 -19.92 30.28 -26.10
CA GLY A 8 -20.63 29.33 -25.25
C GLY A 8 -19.64 28.50 -24.42
N ASN A 9 -19.43 28.89 -23.16
CA ASN A 9 -18.76 28.04 -22.18
C ASN A 9 -19.82 27.27 -21.38
N SER A 10 -20.14 26.05 -21.80
CA SER A 10 -20.94 25.13 -20.99
C SER A 10 -20.12 24.68 -19.78
N SER A 11 -20.36 25.31 -18.64
CA SER A 11 -19.85 24.86 -17.35
C SER A 11 -20.54 23.56 -16.94
N ASN A 12 -19.89 22.41 -17.20
CA ASN A 12 -20.27 21.18 -16.51
C ASN A 12 -19.90 21.33 -15.03
N GLY A 13 -20.92 21.37 -14.17
CA GLY A 13 -20.78 21.50 -12.73
C GLY A 13 -19.96 20.36 -12.15
N ALA A 14 -18.76 20.69 -11.67
CA ALA A 14 -17.98 19.80 -10.84
C ALA A 14 -18.66 19.69 -9.47
N HIS A 15 -19.12 18.49 -9.12
CA HIS A 15 -19.50 18.16 -7.74
C HIS A 15 -18.27 18.34 -6.84
N GLN A 16 -18.28 19.41 -6.03
CA GLN A 16 -17.27 19.65 -5.01
C GLN A 16 -17.57 18.75 -3.80
N ASN A 17 -16.60 17.94 -3.40
CA ASN A 17 -16.66 17.20 -2.14
C ASN A 17 -15.61 17.79 -1.17
N GLY A 18 -16.09 18.47 -0.14
CA GLY A 18 -15.49 18.68 1.18
C GLY A 18 -14.09 19.29 1.27
N THR A 19 -14.02 20.58 1.64
CA THR A 19 -12.91 21.21 2.37
C THR A 19 -13.02 20.80 3.86
N ASP A 20 -12.02 20.67 4.75
CA ASP A 20 -10.70 21.29 4.92
C ASP A 20 -9.77 20.39 5.76
N GLY A 21 -8.46 20.49 5.51
CA GLY A 21 -7.41 19.85 6.32
C GLY A 21 -6.02 20.00 5.72
N ALA A 22 -5.41 21.18 5.91
CA ALA A 22 -4.00 21.61 5.78
C ALA A 22 -3.11 21.03 4.64
N ASN A 23 -2.42 21.96 3.99
CA ASN A 23 -1.80 21.88 2.67
C ASN A 23 -0.31 21.49 2.73
N ASP A 24 0.05 20.30 2.23
CA ASP A 24 1.30 20.11 1.46
C ASP A 24 0.89 19.47 0.14
N GLY A 25 0.71 20.32 -0.87
CA GLY A 25 0.32 20.00 -2.23
C GLY A 25 1.37 19.23 -3.04
N SER A 26 2.27 18.46 -2.42
CA SER A 26 3.04 17.46 -3.18
C SER A 26 2.11 16.34 -3.62
N THR A 27 1.63 16.42 -4.86
CA THR A 27 0.97 15.27 -5.51
C THR A 27 1.97 14.13 -5.54
N ARG A 28 1.88 13.20 -4.57
CA ARG A 28 2.75 12.02 -4.55
C ARG A 28 2.39 11.14 -5.72
N ARG A 29 3.03 11.34 -6.86
CA ARG A 29 2.79 10.53 -8.05
C ARG A 29 3.13 9.07 -7.75
N LEU A 30 2.46 8.14 -8.42
CA LEU A 30 2.86 6.74 -8.37
C LEU A 30 4.22 6.61 -9.04
N THR A 31 5.13 5.87 -8.41
CA THR A 31 6.41 5.52 -9.01
C THR A 31 6.14 4.66 -10.25
N ARG A 32 6.79 4.94 -11.38
CA ARG A 32 6.65 4.06 -12.55
C ARG A 32 7.26 2.70 -12.23
N GLY A 33 6.62 1.63 -12.70
CA GLY A 33 7.15 0.27 -12.60
C GLY A 33 6.04 -0.78 -12.51
N ILE A 34 6.41 -1.96 -12.05
CA ILE A 34 5.51 -3.13 -12.00
C ILE A 34 4.67 -3.06 -10.72
N TYR A 35 3.35 -3.06 -10.88
CA TYR A 35 2.39 -3.15 -9.78
C TYR A 35 1.74 -4.52 -9.79
N VAL A 36 1.87 -5.27 -8.70
CA VAL A 36 1.36 -6.65 -8.62
C VAL A 36 -0.06 -6.65 -8.03
N PRO A 37 -1.07 -7.12 -8.77
CA PRO A 37 -2.40 -7.35 -8.23
C PRO A 37 -2.40 -8.64 -7.39
N THR A 38 -2.67 -8.53 -6.09
CA THR A 38 -2.70 -9.69 -5.18
C THR A 38 -4.09 -10.30 -5.09
N VAL A 39 -4.12 -11.62 -4.95
CA VAL A 39 -5.33 -12.39 -4.61
C VAL A 39 -5.69 -12.24 -3.13
N ALA A 40 -6.95 -12.52 -2.77
CA ALA A 40 -7.34 -12.73 -1.38
C ALA A 40 -7.04 -14.19 -1.00
N PHE A 41 -6.48 -14.41 0.18
CA PHE A 41 -6.21 -15.75 0.70
C PHE A 41 -7.23 -16.08 1.77
N PHE A 42 -7.81 -17.27 1.68
CA PHE A 42 -8.81 -17.78 2.61
C PHE A 42 -8.34 -19.08 3.25
N ASN A 43 -8.87 -19.36 4.43
CA ASN A 43 -8.79 -20.66 5.08
C ASN A 43 -9.83 -21.62 4.48
N GLU A 44 -9.80 -22.89 4.89
CA GLU A 44 -10.79 -23.88 4.45
C GLU A 44 -12.23 -23.53 4.87
N ASP A 45 -12.38 -22.77 5.96
CA ASP A 45 -13.67 -22.28 6.46
C ASP A 45 -14.11 -20.94 5.82
N GLU A 46 -13.49 -20.56 4.70
CA GLU A 46 -13.75 -19.32 3.95
C GLU A 46 -13.44 -18.02 4.72
N THR A 47 -12.84 -18.10 5.90
CA THR A 47 -12.35 -16.90 6.62
C THR A 47 -11.03 -16.40 6.03
N LEU A 48 -10.75 -15.10 6.18
CA LEU A 48 -9.50 -14.52 5.67
C LEU A 48 -8.23 -15.12 6.32
N ASN A 49 -7.30 -15.55 5.47
CA ASN A 49 -5.96 -15.97 5.87
C ASN A 49 -4.98 -14.80 5.82
N LEU A 50 -4.93 -14.05 6.93
CA LEU A 50 -4.09 -12.86 7.05
C LEU A 50 -2.58 -13.16 7.12
N ASP A 51 -2.21 -14.35 7.62
CA ASP A 51 -0.79 -14.74 7.69
C ASP A 51 -0.20 -15.02 6.31
N THR A 52 -0.96 -15.70 5.45
CA THR A 52 -0.58 -15.89 4.04
C THR A 52 -0.57 -14.57 3.30
N THR A 53 -1.55 -13.70 3.56
CA THR A 53 -1.58 -12.33 3.00
C THR A 53 -0.32 -11.55 3.36
N ARG A 54 0.11 -11.60 4.63
CA ARG A 54 1.33 -10.96 5.13
C ARG A 54 2.57 -11.55 4.46
N ALA A 55 2.72 -12.87 4.48
CA ALA A 55 3.85 -13.56 3.87
C ALA A 55 4.00 -13.26 2.38
N HIS A 56 2.87 -13.26 1.65
CA HIS A 56 2.85 -12.94 0.22
C HIS A 56 3.23 -11.48 -0.03
N ALA A 57 2.67 -10.52 0.72
CA ALA A 57 3.00 -9.11 0.61
C ALA A 57 4.48 -8.83 0.92
N THR A 58 5.02 -9.41 1.99
CA THR A 58 6.44 -9.31 2.34
C THR A 58 7.32 -9.87 1.23
N ARG A 59 6.97 -11.03 0.65
CA ARG A 59 7.71 -11.61 -0.47
C ARG A 59 7.71 -10.69 -1.68
N LEU A 60 6.56 -10.14 -2.08
CA LEU A 60 6.48 -9.23 -3.21
C LEU A 60 7.29 -7.96 -2.98
N ALA A 61 7.17 -7.33 -1.81
CA ALA A 61 7.91 -6.11 -1.50
C ALA A 61 9.45 -6.30 -1.54
N LYS A 62 9.95 -7.50 -1.22
CA LYS A 62 11.38 -7.86 -1.35
C LYS A 62 11.86 -8.03 -2.79
N THR A 63 10.98 -8.11 -3.79
CA THR A 63 11.35 -8.40 -5.20
C THR A 63 11.62 -7.15 -6.05
N GLY A 64 11.49 -5.95 -5.49
CA GLY A 64 11.74 -4.69 -6.22
C GLY A 64 10.58 -4.22 -7.11
N VAL A 65 9.37 -4.74 -6.91
CA VAL A 65 8.16 -4.22 -7.57
C VAL A 65 7.90 -2.77 -7.17
N ALA A 66 7.23 -1.99 -8.01
CA ALA A 66 6.92 -0.60 -7.72
C ALA A 66 5.76 -0.42 -6.71
N GLY A 67 4.94 -1.46 -6.53
CA GLY A 67 3.90 -1.49 -5.52
C GLY A 67 3.00 -2.72 -5.61
N ILE A 68 2.16 -2.87 -4.60
CA ILE A 68 1.16 -3.92 -4.49
C ILE A 68 -0.23 -3.30 -4.66
N VAL A 69 -1.11 -3.97 -5.39
CA VAL A 69 -2.51 -3.55 -5.58
C VAL A 69 -3.41 -4.62 -4.98
N VAL A 70 -4.18 -4.24 -3.96
CA VAL A 70 -5.20 -5.07 -3.33
C VAL A 70 -6.58 -4.71 -3.86
N GLN A 71 -7.59 -5.55 -3.57
CA GLN A 71 -9.00 -5.24 -3.86
C GLN A 71 -9.34 -5.08 -5.35
N GLY A 72 -8.58 -5.74 -6.23
CA GLY A 72 -8.97 -5.91 -7.64
C GLY A 72 -9.98 -7.04 -7.83
N SER A 73 -10.40 -7.29 -9.08
CA SER A 73 -11.20 -8.48 -9.42
C SER A 73 -10.51 -9.77 -8.98
N ASN A 74 -9.19 -9.84 -9.15
CA ASN A 74 -8.36 -10.97 -8.72
C ASN A 74 -8.26 -11.08 -7.18
N GLY A 75 -8.49 -9.98 -6.47
CA GLY A 75 -8.58 -9.96 -5.01
C GLY A 75 -9.99 -10.28 -4.49
N GLU A 76 -10.88 -10.76 -5.37
CA GLU A 76 -12.25 -11.16 -5.05
C GLU A 76 -13.06 -10.10 -4.28
N ALA A 77 -12.81 -8.82 -4.58
CA ALA A 77 -13.35 -7.69 -3.81
C ALA A 77 -14.90 -7.66 -3.72
N VAL A 78 -15.60 -8.33 -4.64
CA VAL A 78 -17.06 -8.47 -4.64
C VAL A 78 -17.59 -9.48 -3.62
N HIS A 79 -16.77 -10.46 -3.22
CA HIS A 79 -17.11 -11.47 -2.21
C HIS A 79 -16.67 -11.09 -0.80
N LEU A 80 -15.88 -10.02 -0.67
CA LEU A 80 -15.39 -9.54 0.62
C LEU A 80 -16.34 -8.53 1.25
N ASP A 81 -16.60 -8.71 2.54
CA ASP A 81 -17.29 -7.72 3.34
C ASP A 81 -16.44 -6.46 3.54
N ARG A 82 -17.10 -5.34 3.86
CA ARG A 82 -16.42 -4.05 3.99
C ARG A 82 -15.28 -4.09 5.00
N ASP A 83 -15.41 -4.87 6.08
CA ASP A 83 -14.39 -4.98 7.10
C ASP A 83 -13.26 -5.94 6.69
N GLU A 84 -13.56 -6.99 5.95
CA GLU A 84 -12.57 -7.86 5.32
C GLU A 84 -11.69 -7.11 4.32
N ARG A 85 -12.30 -6.25 3.49
CA ARG A 85 -11.54 -5.36 2.59
C ARG A 85 -10.58 -4.45 3.32
N LYS A 86 -11.01 -3.90 4.47
CA LYS A 86 -10.14 -3.08 5.33
C LYS A 86 -9.02 -3.93 5.95
N LEU A 87 -9.32 -5.16 6.37
CA LEU A 87 -8.34 -6.07 6.97
C LEU A 87 -7.23 -6.44 5.98
N ILE A 88 -7.56 -6.79 4.74
CA ILE A 88 -6.56 -7.05 3.69
C ILE A 88 -5.72 -5.80 3.44
N THR A 89 -6.37 -4.65 3.22
CA THR A 89 -5.66 -3.39 2.94
C THR A 89 -4.71 -3.00 4.08
N ARG A 90 -5.16 -3.15 5.33
CA ARG A 90 -4.35 -2.91 6.54
C ARG A 90 -3.18 -3.88 6.63
N THR A 91 -3.43 -5.18 6.48
CA THR A 91 -2.41 -6.24 6.59
C THR A 91 -1.30 -6.06 5.55
N THR A 92 -1.67 -5.77 4.29
CA THR A 92 -0.69 -5.49 3.24
C THR A 92 0.12 -4.24 3.55
N ARG A 93 -0.54 -3.13 3.93
CA ARG A 93 0.14 -1.88 4.31
C ARG A 93 1.11 -2.08 5.47
N ASP A 94 0.71 -2.79 6.52
CA ASP A 94 1.56 -2.98 7.71
C ASP A 94 2.84 -3.74 7.37
N SER A 95 2.75 -4.68 6.43
CA SER A 95 3.90 -5.39 5.88
C SER A 95 4.85 -4.46 5.13
N GLU A 96 4.31 -3.53 4.34
CA GLU A 96 5.09 -2.52 3.61
C GLU A 96 5.74 -1.49 4.55
N VAL A 97 5.02 -1.03 5.58
CA VAL A 97 5.54 -0.08 6.59
C VAL A 97 6.73 -0.68 7.36
N ALA A 98 6.62 -1.95 7.77
CA ALA A 98 7.73 -2.63 8.41
C ALA A 98 8.97 -2.69 7.50
N LEU A 99 8.78 -3.02 6.22
CA LEU A 99 9.85 -3.07 5.23
C LEU A 99 10.39 -1.69 4.84
N GLN A 100 9.60 -0.62 4.92
CA GLN A 100 10.07 0.74 4.67
C GLN A 100 11.25 1.10 5.60
N LYS A 101 11.17 0.72 6.89
CA LYS A 101 12.23 0.99 7.87
C LYS A 101 13.55 0.30 7.53
N TYR A 102 13.49 -0.91 6.97
CA TYR A 102 14.68 -1.74 6.76
C TYR A 102 15.23 -1.70 5.33
N ASN A 103 14.36 -1.46 4.33
CA ASN A 103 14.69 -1.60 2.91
C ASN A 103 14.28 -0.38 2.06
N GLY A 104 13.65 0.65 2.65
CA GLY A 104 13.24 1.87 1.94
C GLY A 104 12.06 1.69 0.96
N TYR A 105 11.35 0.57 1.03
CA TYR A 105 10.23 0.25 0.13
C TYR A 105 8.95 1.03 0.48
N GLY A 106 8.10 1.32 -0.52
CA GLY A 106 6.69 1.71 -0.35
C GLY A 106 6.41 3.17 0.03
N GLY A 107 7.33 3.86 0.71
CA GLY A 107 7.08 5.21 1.21
C GLY A 107 5.94 5.28 2.24
N PRO A 108 5.58 6.47 2.75
CA PRO A 108 4.49 6.59 3.71
C PRO A 108 3.15 6.18 3.08
N PRO A 109 2.24 5.53 3.84
CA PRO A 109 0.92 5.12 3.35
C PRO A 109 0.15 6.24 2.66
N ARG A 110 -0.60 5.88 1.61
CA ARG A 110 -1.51 6.80 0.90
C ARG A 110 -2.83 6.92 1.66
N ARG A 111 -3.42 8.12 1.68
CA ARG A 111 -4.75 8.37 2.27
C ARG A 111 -5.80 7.43 1.62
N PRO A 112 -6.77 6.91 2.39
CA PRO A 112 -7.14 7.27 3.76
C PRO A 112 -6.31 6.58 4.85
N CYS A 113 -5.42 5.65 4.52
CA CYS A 113 -4.60 4.96 5.50
C CYS A 113 -3.52 5.89 6.06
N ALA A 114 -3.55 6.14 7.37
CA ALA A 114 -2.46 6.81 8.08
C ALA A 114 -1.33 5.82 8.40
N LEU A 115 -0.11 6.36 8.58
CA LEU A 115 0.99 5.61 9.17
C LEU A 115 0.58 5.20 10.60
N PRO A 116 0.83 3.94 11.02
CA PRO A 116 0.71 3.57 12.43
C PRO A 116 1.64 4.46 13.28
N GLU A 117 1.22 4.82 14.48
CA GLU A 117 2.00 5.64 15.42
C GLU A 117 2.23 4.91 16.75
N GLY A 118 3.20 5.38 17.54
CA GLY A 118 3.49 4.87 18.88
C GLY A 118 3.78 3.37 18.93
N ASP A 119 3.18 2.70 19.91
CA ASP A 119 3.42 1.28 20.21
C ASP A 119 3.10 0.36 19.03
N ALA A 120 2.13 0.72 18.19
CA ALA A 120 1.77 -0.09 17.02
C ALA A 120 2.90 -0.10 15.99
N LEU A 121 3.49 1.07 15.73
CA LEU A 121 4.64 1.19 14.84
C LEU A 121 5.86 0.49 15.45
N ALA A 122 6.12 0.69 16.75
CA ALA A 122 7.22 0.04 17.44
C ALA A 122 7.13 -1.49 17.31
N LYS A 123 5.98 -2.09 17.64
CA LYS A 123 5.73 -3.54 17.51
C LYS A 123 5.94 -4.05 16.09
N MET A 124 5.42 -3.35 15.08
CA MET A 124 5.60 -3.74 13.68
C MET A 124 7.08 -3.71 13.29
N THR A 125 7.84 -2.73 13.77
CA THR A 125 9.24 -2.60 13.40
C THR A 125 10.14 -3.56 14.19
N ASP A 126 9.94 -3.67 15.49
CA ASP A 126 10.75 -4.49 16.39
C ASP A 126 10.56 -5.98 16.08
N GLY A 127 9.35 -6.39 15.68
CA GLY A 127 9.10 -7.76 15.20
C GLY A 127 9.93 -8.15 13.97
N PHE A 128 10.38 -7.18 13.17
CA PHE A 128 11.27 -7.41 12.02
C PHE A 128 12.75 -7.21 12.35
N ALA A 129 13.11 -6.70 13.52
CA ALA A 129 14.50 -6.34 13.85
C ALA A 129 15.44 -7.56 13.85
N GLU A 130 15.01 -8.66 14.47
CA GLU A 130 15.77 -9.93 14.50
C GLU A 130 15.91 -10.51 13.08
N LEU A 131 14.83 -10.55 12.31
CA LEU A 131 14.85 -11.05 10.94
C LEU A 131 15.79 -10.23 10.06
N ALA A 132 15.71 -8.90 10.13
CA ALA A 132 16.56 -8.01 9.35
C ALA A 132 18.04 -8.15 9.76
N ARG A 133 18.33 -8.45 11.03
CA ARG A 133 19.69 -8.73 11.48
C ARG A 133 20.20 -10.05 10.90
N CYS A 134 19.45 -11.14 11.03
CA CYS A 134 19.83 -12.44 10.48
C CYS A 134 20.04 -12.39 8.96
N GLU A 135 19.20 -11.66 8.24
CA GLU A 135 19.31 -11.53 6.78
C GLU A 135 20.61 -10.80 6.37
N ARG A 136 20.99 -9.72 7.06
CA ARG A 136 22.28 -9.04 6.84
C ARG A 136 23.48 -9.91 7.18
N GLU A 137 23.41 -10.69 8.26
CA GLU A 137 24.46 -11.63 8.64
C GLU A 137 24.63 -12.73 7.58
N LEU A 138 23.52 -13.24 7.04
CA LEU A 138 23.54 -14.25 5.98
C LEU A 138 24.09 -13.70 4.65
N GLU A 139 23.68 -12.48 4.25
CA GLU A 139 24.22 -11.80 3.06
C GLU A 139 25.74 -11.62 3.18
N ALA A 140 26.24 -11.16 4.34
CA ALA A 140 27.67 -11.03 4.59
C ALA A 140 28.39 -12.38 4.43
N GLN A 141 27.83 -13.47 4.98
CA GLN A 141 28.39 -14.81 4.83
C GLN A 141 28.36 -15.33 3.39
N GLN A 142 27.37 -14.94 2.58
CA GLN A 142 27.29 -15.30 1.16
C GLN A 142 28.34 -14.56 0.34
N THR A 143 28.57 -13.27 0.61
CA THR A 143 29.59 -12.47 -0.07
C THR A 143 31.03 -12.91 0.25
N LEU A 144 31.27 -13.46 1.45
CA LEU A 144 32.58 -14.00 1.86
C LEU A 144 32.93 -15.35 1.23
N LYS A 145 31.95 -16.04 0.61
CA LYS A 145 32.12 -17.36 -0.02
C LYS A 145 32.19 -17.29 -1.55
N ALA A 146 32.07 -16.10 -2.14
CA ALA A 146 32.20 -15.83 -3.57
C ALA A 146 33.60 -15.30 -3.89
#